data_AF-A0A1M5KKB8-F1
#
_entry.id   AF-A0A1M5KKB8-F1
#
_cell.length_a   1.000
_cell.length_b   1.000
_cell.length_c   1.000
_cell.angle_alpha   90.00
_cell.angle_beta   90.00
_cell.angle_gamma   90.00
#
_symmetry.space_group_name_H-M   'P 1'
#
loop_
_entity.id
_entity.type
_entity.pdbx_description
1 polymer ?
#
loop_
_entity_poly.entity_id
_entity_poly.type
_entity_poly.pdbx_seq_one_letter_code
_entity_poly.pdbx_strand_id
1 'polypeptide(L)'
;MYSTSLKNKIWLGLCFGLVVGAIFLRLSIKYFSPWIPPPFLITATILFLIASLILPFVWHSMEKQKSINGIELKTRLEHRIIYAFSLDMIMFGFHKIEGLQMIVPLGILDTPFSSLSGETLLWSFFKYSYPFTVFIALLQILSAVLLLFSRTRLFGLILLVPMLVFINCLDIFYQMPAGPLMHGIILLLGVFYFLSQDSKKLINFIFKPLEGTKSLNISNHYKNIYRISLFVWPIFFYFIYDYPNKHPQLTGKYQVQNLKIDNIALKAKSPKDSILTTVYMDLDDEIAFDFNDWRYRYIGTYFLNEKNDSITIRWRYPSHKLDNFKGKLIRSNNRLILNGKMNGETLQMELK
;
A
#
# COMPACT_ATOMS: atom_id res chain seq x y z
N MET A 1 -32.20 29.36 -22.07
CA MET A 1 -32.33 27.97 -21.60
C MET A 1 -31.08 27.21 -22.05
N TYR A 2 -30.18 26.84 -21.15
CA TYR A 2 -28.98 26.08 -21.51
C TYR A 2 -29.39 24.65 -21.91
N SER A 3 -29.73 24.43 -23.19
CA SER A 3 -29.88 23.09 -23.74
C SER A 3 -28.51 22.40 -23.66
N THR A 4 -28.37 21.41 -22.80
CA THR A 4 -27.13 20.62 -22.71
C THR A 4 -26.92 19.84 -24.00
N SER A 5 -25.72 19.91 -24.58
CA SER A 5 -25.38 19.15 -25.79
C SER A 5 -25.64 17.65 -25.60
N LEU A 6 -26.03 16.96 -26.67
CA LEU A 6 -26.25 15.50 -26.65
C LEU A 6 -25.03 14.75 -26.08
N LYS A 7 -23.82 15.21 -26.42
CA LYS A 7 -22.56 14.69 -25.86
C LYS A 7 -22.54 14.71 -24.32
N ASN A 8 -22.91 15.82 -23.69
CA ASN A 8 -22.92 15.93 -22.23
C ASN A 8 -23.98 15.02 -21.60
N LYS A 9 -25.11 14.84 -22.27
CA LYS A 9 -26.16 13.90 -21.83
C LYS A 9 -25.67 12.46 -21.88
N ILE A 10 -24.97 12.07 -22.95
CA ILE A 10 -24.39 10.73 -23.09
C ILE A 10 -23.39 10.44 -21.96
N TRP A 11 -22.47 11.36 -21.69
CA TRP A 11 -21.52 11.19 -20.59
C TRP A 11 -22.20 11.12 -19.22
N LEU A 12 -23.24 11.92 -18.98
CA LEU A 12 -24.02 11.83 -17.74
C LEU A 12 -24.75 10.50 -17.61
N GLY A 13 -25.39 10.03 -18.70
CA GLY A 13 -26.09 8.73 -18.72
C GLY A 13 -25.13 7.57 -18.47
N LEU A 14 -23.96 7.58 -19.11
CA LEU A 14 -22.91 6.58 -18.91
C LEU A 14 -22.37 6.61 -17.47
N CYS A 15 -22.05 7.79 -16.93
CA CYS A 15 -21.61 7.93 -15.55
C CYS A 15 -22.69 7.46 -14.56
N PHE A 16 -23.96 7.79 -14.81
CA PHE A 16 -25.09 7.36 -14.00
C PHE A 16 -25.24 5.84 -14.00
N GLY A 17 -25.25 5.22 -15.18
CA GLY A 17 -25.33 3.78 -15.34
C GLY A 17 -24.19 3.03 -14.67
N LEU A 18 -22.94 3.45 -14.92
CA LEU A 18 -21.76 2.78 -14.37
C LEU A 18 -21.69 2.93 -12.86
N VAL A 19 -21.76 4.16 -12.32
CA VAL A 19 -21.57 4.39 -10.88
C VAL A 19 -22.74 3.82 -10.09
N VAL A 20 -23.98 4.17 -10.44
CA VAL A 20 -25.15 3.69 -9.69
C VAL A 20 -25.35 2.20 -9.90
N GLY A 21 -25.12 1.69 -11.12
CA GLY A 21 -25.22 0.26 -11.42
C GLY A 21 -24.18 -0.58 -10.68
N ALA A 22 -22.92 -0.16 -10.65
CA ALA A 22 -21.87 -0.86 -9.92
C ALA A 22 -22.15 -0.90 -8.40
N ILE A 23 -22.60 0.22 -7.84
CA ILE A 23 -22.98 0.32 -6.42
C ILE A 23 -24.19 -0.56 -6.13
N PHE A 24 -25.22 -0.52 -6.98
CA PHE A 24 -26.39 -1.38 -6.84
C PHE A 24 -26.01 -2.87 -6.90
N LEU A 25 -25.18 -3.27 -7.87
CA LEU A 25 -24.70 -4.65 -8.01
C LEU A 25 -23.95 -5.11 -6.76
N ARG A 26 -22.99 -4.30 -6.28
CA ARG A 26 -22.20 -4.60 -5.08
C ARG A 26 -23.11 -4.82 -3.87
N LEU A 27 -24.01 -3.88 -3.62
CA LEU A 27 -24.88 -3.92 -2.45
C LEU A 27 -25.90 -5.04 -2.54
N SER A 28 -26.45 -5.26 -3.72
CA SER A 28 -27.43 -6.31 -3.89
C SER A 28 -26.82 -7.70 -3.78
N ILE A 29 -25.65 -7.95 -4.37
CA ILE A 29 -24.96 -9.23 -4.18
C ILE A 29 -24.59 -9.43 -2.71
N LYS A 30 -24.08 -8.40 -2.02
CA LYS A 30 -23.66 -8.53 -0.63
C LYS A 30 -24.82 -8.78 0.33
N TYR A 31 -25.92 -8.05 0.18
CA TYR A 31 -27.01 -8.06 1.17
C TYR A 31 -28.25 -8.82 0.72
N PHE A 32 -28.58 -8.87 -0.57
CA PHE A 32 -29.80 -9.52 -1.05
C PHE A 32 -29.60 -10.94 -1.59
N SER A 33 -28.36 -11.41 -1.74
CA SER A 33 -28.07 -12.78 -2.20
C SER A 33 -28.70 -13.92 -1.37
N PRO A 34 -28.98 -13.78 -0.06
CA PRO A 34 -29.72 -14.81 0.67
C PRO A 34 -31.17 -15.00 0.20
N TRP A 35 -31.78 -13.96 -0.39
CA TRP A 35 -33.19 -13.98 -0.82
C TRP A 35 -33.35 -14.01 -2.35
N ILE A 36 -32.38 -13.48 -3.08
CA ILE A 36 -32.45 -13.33 -4.55
C ILE A 36 -31.18 -13.94 -5.16
N PRO A 37 -31.29 -14.94 -6.05
CA PRO A 37 -30.12 -15.55 -6.67
C PRO A 37 -29.29 -14.52 -7.46
N PRO A 38 -27.93 -14.58 -7.39
CA PRO A 38 -27.05 -13.62 -8.05
C PRO A 38 -27.31 -13.36 -9.54
N PRO A 39 -27.69 -14.35 -10.37
CA PRO A 39 -28.01 -14.11 -11.78
C PRO A 39 -29.11 -13.05 -11.98
N PHE A 40 -30.16 -13.04 -11.16
CA PHE A 40 -31.24 -12.05 -11.28
C PHE A 40 -30.77 -10.63 -10.95
N LEU A 41 -29.91 -10.49 -9.94
CA LEU A 41 -29.34 -9.19 -9.54
C LEU A 41 -28.39 -8.63 -10.62
N ILE A 42 -27.60 -9.51 -11.23
CA ILE A 42 -26.73 -9.19 -12.36
C ILE A 42 -27.60 -8.75 -13.56
N THR A 43 -28.63 -9.52 -13.92
CA THR A 43 -29.56 -9.17 -15.01
C THR A 43 -30.23 -7.82 -14.77
N ALA A 44 -30.72 -7.56 -13.55
CA ALA A 44 -31.32 -6.26 -13.21
C ALA A 44 -30.34 -5.10 -13.39
N THR A 45 -29.08 -5.30 -13.00
CA THR A 45 -28.01 -4.31 -13.19
C THR A 45 -27.72 -4.07 -14.67
N ILE A 46 -27.65 -5.13 -15.48
CA ILE A 46 -27.44 -5.03 -16.93
C ILE A 46 -28.59 -4.27 -17.60
N LEU A 47 -29.84 -4.57 -17.24
CA LEU A 47 -31.02 -3.85 -17.75
C LEU A 47 -30.99 -2.37 -17.36
N PHE A 48 -30.60 -2.05 -16.12
CA PHE A 48 -30.41 -0.67 -15.66
C PHE A 48 -29.32 0.04 -16.46
N LEU A 49 -28.19 -0.63 -16.75
CA LEU A 49 -27.11 -0.07 -17.57
C LEU A 49 -27.58 0.19 -19.01
N ILE A 50 -28.30 -0.73 -19.62
CA ILE A 50 -28.90 -0.54 -20.95
C ILE A 50 -29.87 0.66 -20.94
N ALA A 51 -30.76 0.74 -19.94
CA ALA A 51 -31.67 1.87 -19.78
C ALA A 51 -30.92 3.20 -19.62
N SER A 52 -29.81 3.22 -18.88
CA SER A 52 -28.97 4.40 -18.70
C SER A 52 -28.29 4.88 -19.99
N LEU A 53 -27.98 3.97 -20.91
CA LEU A 53 -27.41 4.28 -22.23
C LEU A 53 -28.46 4.82 -23.21
N ILE A 54 -29.71 4.39 -23.08
CA ILE A 54 -30.84 4.85 -23.89
C ILE A 54 -31.36 6.21 -23.40
N LEU A 55 -31.31 6.46 -22.08
CA LEU A 55 -31.82 7.66 -21.41
C LEU A 55 -31.41 9.00 -22.07
N PRO A 56 -30.14 9.23 -22.47
CA PRO A 56 -29.71 10.46 -23.13
C PRO A 56 -30.45 10.77 -24.43
N PHE A 57 -30.77 9.73 -25.22
CA PHE A 57 -31.44 9.88 -26.51
C PHE A 57 -32.92 10.20 -26.32
N VAL A 58 -33.58 9.49 -25.39
CA VAL A 58 -34.98 9.75 -25.00
C VAL A 58 -35.11 11.16 -24.43
N TRP A 59 -34.23 11.54 -23.49
CA TRP A 59 -34.16 12.89 -22.93
C TRP A 59 -33.95 13.94 -24.03
N HIS A 60 -33.04 13.72 -24.98
CA HIS A 60 -32.81 14.67 -26.06
C HIS A 60 -34.03 14.84 -26.99
N SER A 61 -34.73 13.76 -27.30
CA SER A 61 -35.97 13.81 -28.10
C SER A 61 -37.09 14.56 -27.37
N MET A 62 -37.33 14.23 -26.10
CA MET A 62 -38.36 14.86 -25.28
C MET A 62 -38.09 16.35 -25.02
N GLU A 63 -36.82 16.75 -24.85
CA GLU A 63 -36.46 18.17 -24.71
C GLU A 63 -36.74 18.96 -25.99
N LYS A 64 -36.50 18.37 -27.18
CA LYS A 64 -36.87 19.01 -28.46
C LYS A 64 -38.38 19.20 -28.60
N GLN A 65 -39.16 18.26 -28.07
CA GLN A 65 -40.62 18.32 -28.03
C GLN A 65 -41.15 19.24 -26.91
N LYS A 66 -40.27 19.91 -26.15
CA LYS A 66 -40.60 20.77 -24.98
C LYS A 66 -41.45 20.07 -23.92
N SER A 67 -41.42 18.73 -23.86
CA SER A 67 -42.25 17.96 -22.92
C SER A 67 -41.64 17.82 -21.53
N ILE A 68 -40.34 18.13 -21.37
CA ILE A 68 -39.63 18.00 -20.09
C ILE A 68 -38.67 19.16 -19.83
N ASN A 69 -38.44 19.45 -18.55
CA ASN A 69 -37.38 20.34 -18.09
C ASN A 69 -36.04 19.60 -18.02
N GLY A 70 -35.19 19.78 -19.04
CA GLY A 70 -33.90 19.10 -19.11
C GLY A 70 -32.91 19.44 -17.99
N ILE A 71 -32.98 20.67 -17.46
CA ILE A 71 -32.10 21.12 -16.35
C ILE A 71 -32.44 20.36 -15.07
N GLU A 72 -33.73 20.23 -14.76
CA GLU A 72 -34.19 19.52 -13.57
C GLU A 72 -33.82 18.03 -13.62
N LEU A 73 -34.01 17.37 -14.77
CA LEU A 73 -33.62 15.97 -14.93
C LEU A 73 -32.11 15.78 -14.75
N LYS A 74 -31.30 16.63 -15.38
CA LYS A 74 -29.84 16.63 -15.20
C LYS A 74 -29.48 16.71 -13.71
N THR A 75 -30.00 17.71 -13.02
CA THR A 75 -29.72 17.93 -11.59
C THR A 75 -30.15 16.74 -10.74
N ARG A 76 -31.30 16.14 -11.03
CA ARG A 76 -31.76 14.92 -10.33
C ARG A 76 -30.82 13.73 -10.54
N LEU A 77 -30.35 13.51 -11.76
CA LEU A 77 -29.40 12.43 -12.04
C LEU A 77 -28.08 12.64 -11.29
N GLU A 78 -27.51 13.85 -11.35
CA GLU A 78 -26.28 14.19 -10.63
C GLU A 78 -26.40 13.95 -9.12
N HIS A 79 -27.50 14.38 -8.50
CA HIS A 79 -27.74 14.13 -7.07
C HIS A 79 -27.87 12.64 -6.74
N ARG A 80 -28.47 11.83 -7.62
CA ARG A 80 -28.55 10.37 -7.43
C ARG A 80 -27.18 9.70 -7.52
N ILE A 81 -26.32 10.12 -8.45
CA ILE A 81 -24.94 9.61 -8.54
C ILE A 81 -24.19 9.97 -7.26
N ILE A 82 -24.25 11.23 -6.84
CA ILE A 82 -23.55 11.71 -5.63
C ILE A 82 -24.05 10.97 -4.40
N TYR A 83 -25.36 10.78 -4.26
CA TYR A 83 -25.95 10.05 -3.14
C TYR A 83 -25.47 8.60 -3.13
N ALA A 84 -25.60 7.88 -4.25
CA ALA A 84 -25.16 6.49 -4.35
C ALA A 84 -23.66 6.35 -4.04
N PHE A 85 -22.83 7.20 -4.65
CA PHE A 85 -21.39 7.23 -4.41
C PHE A 85 -21.05 7.49 -2.94
N SER A 86 -21.69 8.49 -2.33
CA SER A 86 -21.43 8.85 -0.94
C SER A 86 -21.85 7.73 0.02
N LEU A 87 -23.02 7.13 -0.22
CA LEU A 87 -23.51 5.97 0.50
C LEU A 87 -22.51 4.80 0.43
N ASP A 88 -22.00 4.51 -0.77
CA ASP A 88 -21.04 3.44 -1.02
C ASP A 88 -19.73 3.63 -0.24
N MET A 89 -19.16 4.84 -0.31
CA MET A 89 -17.94 5.22 0.39
C MET A 89 -18.12 5.21 1.91
N ILE A 90 -19.25 5.71 2.41
CA ILE A 90 -19.55 5.71 3.84
C ILE A 90 -19.64 4.28 4.36
N MET A 91 -20.34 3.39 3.66
CA MET A 91 -20.42 1.97 4.06
C MET A 91 -19.06 1.28 4.05
N PHE A 92 -18.22 1.51 3.05
CA PHE A 92 -16.86 0.97 3.05
C PHE A 92 -16.03 1.52 4.21
N GLY A 93 -16.22 2.78 4.59
CA GLY A 93 -15.61 3.36 5.79
C GLY A 93 -16.07 2.64 7.05
N PHE A 94 -17.37 2.46 7.25
CA PHE A 94 -17.90 1.72 8.41
C PHE A 94 -17.41 0.26 8.44
N HIS A 95 -17.36 -0.43 7.30
CA HIS A 95 -16.83 -1.80 7.26
C HIS A 95 -15.37 -1.89 7.71
N LYS A 96 -14.56 -0.84 7.52
CA LYS A 96 -13.19 -0.77 8.07
C LYS A 96 -13.18 -0.56 9.57
N ILE A 97 -14.06 0.30 10.09
CA ILE A 97 -14.19 0.59 11.53
C ILE A 97 -14.67 -0.65 12.30
N GLU A 98 -15.61 -1.39 11.73
CA GLU A 98 -16.20 -2.59 12.33
C GLU A 98 -15.33 -3.86 12.17
N GLY A 99 -14.18 -3.76 11.49
CA GLY A 99 -13.31 -4.92 11.22
C GLY A 99 -13.93 -5.95 10.26
N LEU A 100 -14.93 -5.53 9.46
CA LEU A 100 -15.59 -6.37 8.44
C LEU A 100 -14.80 -6.43 7.13
N GLN A 101 -13.70 -5.68 7.02
CA GLN A 101 -12.70 -5.78 5.95
C GLN A 101 -11.35 -6.24 6.52
N MET A 102 -10.47 -6.70 5.62
CA MET A 102 -9.09 -7.10 5.96
C MET A 102 -9.04 -8.31 6.90
N ILE A 103 -9.98 -9.26 6.71
CA ILE A 103 -10.08 -10.47 7.52
C ILE A 103 -9.13 -11.52 6.96
N VAL A 104 -8.05 -11.77 7.68
CA VAL A 104 -7.13 -12.89 7.38
C VAL A 104 -7.47 -14.09 8.27
N PRO A 105 -7.79 -15.26 7.68
CA PRO A 105 -7.97 -16.51 8.41
C PRO A 105 -6.73 -16.90 9.21
N LEU A 106 -6.92 -17.40 10.43
CA LEU A 106 -5.82 -17.74 11.34
C LEU A 106 -4.84 -18.74 10.74
N GLY A 107 -5.33 -19.79 10.07
CA GLY A 107 -4.45 -20.79 9.46
C GLY A 107 -3.56 -20.25 8.34
N ILE A 108 -3.90 -19.12 7.71
CA ILE A 108 -3.02 -18.47 6.73
C ILE A 108 -1.87 -17.75 7.43
N LEU A 109 -2.08 -17.23 8.64
CA LEU A 109 -1.03 -16.56 9.41
C LEU A 109 0.07 -17.52 9.89
N ASP A 110 -0.21 -18.83 9.94
CA ASP A 110 0.77 -19.87 10.27
C ASP A 110 1.64 -20.27 9.07
N THR A 111 1.31 -19.79 7.86
CA THR A 111 2.11 -20.10 6.66
C THR A 111 3.38 -19.24 6.62
N PRO A 112 4.46 -19.73 5.98
CA PRO A 112 5.68 -18.95 5.81
C PRO A 112 5.37 -17.58 5.17
N PHE A 113 6.01 -16.52 5.67
CA PHE A 113 5.78 -15.16 5.15
C PHE A 113 5.97 -15.05 3.63
N SER A 114 6.93 -15.79 3.06
CA SER A 114 7.20 -15.83 1.62
C SER A 114 6.11 -16.51 0.79
N SER A 115 5.14 -17.17 1.42
CA SER A 115 4.01 -17.84 0.76
C SER A 115 2.72 -17.03 0.79
N LEU A 116 2.69 -15.89 1.50
CA LEU A 116 1.51 -15.04 1.59
C LEU A 116 1.24 -14.38 0.23
N SER A 117 -0.02 -14.41 -0.22
CA SER A 117 -0.46 -13.65 -1.39
C SER A 117 -0.39 -12.14 -1.13
N GLY A 118 -0.35 -11.34 -2.20
CA GLY A 118 -0.39 -9.88 -2.09
C GLY A 118 -1.63 -9.39 -1.31
N GLU A 119 -2.79 -10.00 -1.57
CA GLU A 119 -4.02 -9.75 -0.82
C GLU A 119 -3.87 -10.00 0.68
N THR A 120 -3.37 -11.18 1.04
CA THR A 120 -3.18 -11.58 2.44
C THR A 120 -2.19 -10.66 3.14
N LEU A 121 -1.11 -10.29 2.46
CA LEU A 121 -0.10 -9.38 2.99
C LEU A 121 -0.70 -8.00 3.28
N LEU A 122 -1.45 -7.45 2.33
CA LEU A 122 -2.08 -6.14 2.48
C LEU A 122 -3.13 -6.14 3.59
N TRP A 123 -3.97 -7.17 3.65
CA TRP A 123 -4.98 -7.31 4.69
C TRP A 123 -4.34 -7.48 6.07
N SER A 124 -3.27 -8.27 6.17
CA SER A 124 -2.52 -8.43 7.42
C SER A 124 -1.93 -7.08 7.89
N PHE A 125 -1.36 -6.30 6.95
CA PHE A 125 -0.80 -4.98 7.23
C PHE A 125 -1.86 -4.01 7.81
N PHE A 126 -3.00 -3.86 7.14
CA PHE A 126 -4.06 -2.97 7.64
C PHE A 126 -4.73 -3.50 8.91
N LYS A 127 -4.81 -4.83 9.10
CA LYS A 127 -5.35 -5.44 10.31
C LYS A 127 -4.46 -5.22 11.53
N TYR A 128 -3.13 -5.11 11.35
CA TYR A 128 -2.17 -4.95 12.45
C TYR A 128 -2.43 -3.69 13.29
N SER A 129 -2.69 -2.53 12.65
CA SER A 129 -2.92 -1.26 13.35
C SER A 129 -4.36 -0.78 13.18
N TYR A 130 -5.21 -1.11 14.15
CA TYR A 130 -6.60 -0.64 14.18
C TYR A 130 -6.73 0.89 14.12
N PRO A 131 -5.96 1.70 14.89
CA PRO A 131 -6.05 3.16 14.80
C PRO A 131 -5.73 3.72 13.41
N PHE A 132 -4.77 3.12 12.71
CA PHE A 132 -4.42 3.51 11.34
C PHE A 132 -5.56 3.20 10.37
N THR A 133 -6.18 2.02 10.48
CA THR A 133 -7.32 1.63 9.64
C THR A 133 -8.55 2.51 9.89
N VAL A 134 -8.83 2.87 11.16
CA VAL A 134 -9.89 3.83 11.51
C VAL A 134 -9.59 5.22 10.94
N PHE A 135 -8.35 5.69 11.00
CA PHE A 135 -7.98 6.99 10.42
C PHE A 135 -8.27 7.05 8.92
N ILE A 136 -7.91 6.01 8.16
CA ILE A 136 -8.22 5.91 6.73
C ILE A 136 -9.74 5.88 6.50
N ALA A 137 -10.49 5.14 7.32
CA ALA A 137 -11.94 5.07 7.23
C ALA A 137 -12.60 6.43 7.44
N LEU A 138 -12.13 7.20 8.43
CA LEU A 138 -12.63 8.55 8.70
C LEU A 138 -12.34 9.53 7.57
N LEU A 139 -11.14 9.48 6.96
CA LEU A 139 -10.83 10.30 5.79
C LEU A 139 -11.75 9.96 4.60
N GLN A 140 -12.05 8.68 4.41
CA GLN A 140 -12.97 8.22 3.38
C GLN A 140 -14.41 8.71 3.63
N ILE A 141 -14.91 8.56 4.86
CA ILE A 141 -16.24 9.02 5.26
C ILE A 141 -16.33 10.55 5.12
N LEU A 142 -15.34 11.28 5.62
CA LEU A 142 -15.28 12.74 5.51
C LEU A 142 -15.37 13.18 4.04
N SER A 143 -14.58 12.57 3.17
CA SER A 143 -14.58 12.89 1.74
C SER A 143 -15.95 12.64 1.09
N ALA A 144 -16.61 11.55 1.46
CA ALA A 144 -17.97 11.22 1.00
C ALA A 144 -19.03 12.20 1.54
N VAL A 145 -18.95 12.57 2.82
CA VAL A 145 -19.87 13.55 3.43
C VAL A 145 -19.71 14.92 2.77
N LEU A 146 -18.48 15.33 2.47
CA LEU A 146 -18.20 16.60 1.78
C LEU A 146 -18.81 16.66 0.36
N LEU A 147 -19.00 15.52 -0.32
CA LEU A 147 -19.65 15.48 -1.64
C LEU A 147 -21.14 15.86 -1.60
N LEU A 148 -21.82 15.54 -0.50
CA LEU A 148 -23.26 15.78 -0.33
C LEU A 148 -23.58 17.28 -0.31
N PHE A 149 -22.68 18.09 0.25
CA PHE A 149 -22.87 19.54 0.31
C PHE A 149 -22.28 20.23 -0.93
N SER A 150 -23.13 20.95 -1.67
CA SER A 150 -22.73 21.68 -2.88
C SER A 150 -21.55 22.65 -2.67
N ARG A 151 -21.42 23.21 -1.45
CA ARG A 151 -20.35 24.13 -1.08
C ARG A 151 -18.99 23.46 -0.90
N THR A 152 -18.96 22.23 -0.40
CA THR A 152 -17.71 21.49 -0.11
C THR A 152 -17.39 20.40 -1.13
N ARG A 153 -18.27 20.20 -2.13
CA ARG A 153 -18.16 19.12 -3.11
C ARG A 153 -16.82 19.09 -3.85
N LEU A 154 -16.32 20.24 -4.29
CA LEU A 154 -15.03 20.31 -4.99
C LEU A 154 -13.89 19.80 -4.10
N PHE A 155 -13.90 20.16 -2.82
CA PHE A 155 -12.91 19.70 -1.86
C PHE A 155 -13.03 18.18 -1.62
N GLY A 156 -14.26 17.67 -1.46
CA GLY A 156 -14.51 16.23 -1.37
C GLY A 156 -14.00 15.46 -2.59
N LEU A 157 -14.25 15.96 -3.81
CA LEU A 157 -13.74 15.35 -5.05
C LEU A 157 -12.20 15.33 -5.09
N ILE A 158 -11.55 16.43 -4.70
CA ILE A 158 -10.08 16.52 -4.66
C ILE A 158 -9.50 15.53 -3.65
N LEU A 159 -10.14 15.33 -2.48
CA LEU A 159 -9.70 14.33 -1.49
C LEU A 159 -9.90 12.89 -1.98
N LEU A 160 -10.97 12.62 -2.74
CA LEU A 160 -11.26 11.30 -3.28
C LEU A 160 -10.28 10.83 -4.35
N VAL A 161 -9.72 11.74 -5.15
CA VAL A 161 -8.77 11.39 -6.22
C VAL A 161 -7.56 10.61 -5.69
N PRO A 162 -6.70 11.16 -4.79
CA PRO A 162 -5.54 10.43 -4.29
C PRO A 162 -5.94 9.17 -3.53
N MET A 163 -7.06 9.18 -2.82
CA MET A 163 -7.55 8.02 -2.09
C MET A 163 -7.94 6.87 -3.03
N LEU A 164 -8.73 7.13 -4.06
CA LEU A 164 -9.14 6.11 -5.03
C LEU A 164 -7.96 5.68 -5.91
N VAL A 165 -7.07 6.60 -6.31
CA VAL A 165 -5.84 6.23 -7.02
C VAL A 165 -5.00 5.28 -6.16
N PHE A 166 -4.82 5.59 -4.88
CA PHE A 166 -4.08 4.73 -3.96
C PHE A 166 -4.73 3.35 -3.82
N ILE A 167 -6.05 3.28 -3.64
CA ILE A 167 -6.78 2.00 -3.58
C ILE A 167 -6.61 1.20 -4.87
N ASN A 168 -6.80 1.81 -6.04
CA ASN A 168 -6.62 1.12 -7.33
C ASN A 168 -5.17 0.67 -7.54
N CYS A 169 -4.18 1.44 -7.10
CA CYS A 169 -2.78 1.03 -7.13
C CYS A 169 -2.54 -0.20 -6.25
N LEU A 170 -3.10 -0.22 -5.04
CA LEU A 170 -3.03 -1.40 -4.18
C LEU A 170 -3.68 -2.61 -4.86
N ASP A 171 -4.84 -2.42 -5.48
CA ASP A 171 -5.54 -3.50 -6.18
C ASP A 171 -4.71 -4.08 -7.33
N ILE A 172 -4.01 -3.23 -8.10
CA ILE A 172 -3.13 -3.66 -9.20
C ILE A 172 -1.85 -4.33 -8.69
N PHE A 173 -1.10 -3.65 -7.82
CA PHE A 173 0.24 -4.09 -7.42
C PHE A 173 0.21 -5.28 -6.45
N TYR A 174 -0.87 -5.44 -5.68
CA TYR A 174 -1.07 -6.60 -4.80
C TYR A 174 -2.00 -7.66 -5.39
N GLN A 175 -2.36 -7.54 -6.68
CA GLN A 175 -3.16 -8.52 -7.43
C GLN A 175 -4.47 -8.89 -6.73
N MET A 176 -5.22 -7.87 -6.31
CA MET A 176 -6.53 -8.08 -5.71
C MET A 176 -7.52 -8.71 -6.71
N PRO A 177 -8.60 -9.33 -6.22
CA PRO A 177 -9.66 -9.83 -7.08
C PRO A 177 -10.19 -8.75 -8.05
N ALA A 178 -10.60 -9.16 -9.25
CA ALA A 178 -11.02 -8.22 -10.30
C ALA A 178 -12.24 -7.35 -9.92
N GLY A 179 -13.11 -7.84 -9.02
CA GLY A 179 -14.30 -7.11 -8.57
C GLY A 179 -13.99 -5.76 -7.90
N PRO A 180 -13.23 -5.75 -6.78
CA PRO A 180 -12.73 -4.54 -6.15
C PRO A 180 -12.06 -3.55 -7.11
N LEU A 181 -11.15 -4.04 -7.97
CA LEU A 181 -10.44 -3.19 -8.94
C LEU A 181 -11.41 -2.51 -9.91
N MET A 182 -12.33 -3.26 -10.51
CA MET A 182 -13.32 -2.69 -11.44
C MET A 182 -14.24 -1.67 -10.75
N HIS A 183 -14.65 -1.95 -9.51
CA HIS A 183 -15.43 -1.01 -8.71
C HIS A 183 -14.64 0.28 -8.42
N GLY A 184 -13.38 0.15 -8.03
CA GLY A 184 -12.47 1.27 -7.79
C GLY A 184 -12.25 2.14 -9.02
N ILE A 185 -12.09 1.53 -10.20
CA ILE A 185 -11.93 2.25 -11.47
C ILE A 185 -13.22 3.00 -11.83
N ILE A 186 -14.38 2.36 -11.71
CA ILE A 186 -15.68 3.00 -12.01
C ILE A 186 -15.90 4.23 -11.13
N LEU A 187 -15.60 4.13 -9.83
CA LEU A 187 -15.70 5.25 -8.90
C LEU A 187 -14.72 6.38 -9.26
N LEU A 188 -13.47 6.03 -9.60
CA LEU A 188 -12.46 7.02 -10.00
C LEU A 188 -12.88 7.77 -11.26
N LEU A 189 -13.42 7.07 -12.26
CA LEU A 189 -13.99 7.68 -13.46
C LEU A 189 -15.18 8.58 -13.15
N GLY A 190 -16.03 8.19 -12.19
CA GLY A 190 -17.12 9.03 -11.68
C GLY A 190 -16.62 10.34 -11.04
N VAL A 191 -15.56 10.27 -10.25
CA VAL A 191 -14.92 11.46 -9.65
C VAL A 191 -14.34 12.37 -10.75
N PHE A 192 -13.64 11.80 -11.73
CA PHE A 192 -13.11 12.59 -12.86
C PHE A 192 -14.22 13.20 -13.71
N TYR A 193 -15.34 12.51 -13.90
CA TYR A 193 -16.51 13.06 -14.55
C TYR A 193 -17.00 14.33 -13.84
N PHE A 194 -17.20 14.29 -12.52
CA PHE A 194 -17.62 15.48 -11.76
C PHE A 194 -16.57 16.59 -11.74
N LEU A 195 -15.28 16.26 -11.63
CA LEU A 195 -14.21 17.24 -11.74
C LEU A 195 -14.16 17.91 -13.12
N SER A 196 -14.47 17.17 -14.20
CA SER A 196 -14.50 17.72 -15.55
C SER A 196 -15.59 18.79 -15.71
N GLN A 197 -16.73 18.65 -15.02
CA GLN A 197 -17.82 19.63 -15.05
C GLN A 197 -17.43 20.98 -14.43
N ASP A 198 -16.57 20.97 -13.41
CA ASP A 198 -16.07 22.15 -12.70
C ASP A 198 -14.60 22.47 -13.03
N SER A 199 -14.11 22.02 -14.19
CA SER A 199 -12.70 22.17 -14.63
C SER A 199 -12.14 23.59 -14.48
N LYS A 200 -12.93 24.63 -14.76
CA LYS A 200 -12.51 26.03 -14.56
C LYS A 200 -12.23 26.36 -13.09
N LYS A 201 -13.09 25.90 -12.17
CA LYS A 201 -12.89 26.11 -10.72
C LYS A 201 -11.67 25.31 -10.24
N LEU A 202 -11.47 24.10 -10.76
CA LEU A 202 -10.31 23.27 -10.44
C LEU A 202 -9.00 23.92 -10.91
N ILE A 203 -8.95 24.41 -12.15
CA ILE A 203 -7.78 25.12 -12.70
C ILE A 203 -7.49 26.37 -11.87
N ASN A 204 -8.52 27.15 -11.54
CA ASN A 204 -8.35 28.33 -10.68
C ASN A 204 -7.86 27.95 -9.28
N PHE A 205 -8.35 26.86 -8.69
CA PHE A 205 -7.90 26.40 -7.38
C PHE A 205 -6.44 25.94 -7.38
N ILE A 206 -5.99 25.24 -8.43
CA ILE A 206 -4.64 24.68 -8.52
C ILE A 206 -3.60 25.73 -8.94
N PHE A 207 -3.93 26.54 -9.94
CA PHE A 207 -2.94 27.40 -10.61
C PHE A 207 -3.02 28.86 -10.20
N LYS A 208 -4.10 29.32 -9.53
CA LYS A 208 -4.14 30.69 -9.02
C LYS A 208 -3.21 30.78 -7.80
N PRO A 209 -2.26 31.73 -7.77
CA PRO A 209 -1.43 31.93 -6.60
C PRO A 209 -2.29 32.32 -5.40
N LEU A 210 -1.89 31.85 -4.22
CA LEU A 210 -2.56 32.18 -2.96
C LEU A 210 -2.53 33.69 -2.72
N GLU A 211 -3.66 34.26 -2.34
CA GLU A 211 -3.76 35.68 -2.02
C GLU A 211 -2.92 35.99 -0.78
N GLY A 212 -2.03 36.99 -0.87
CA GLY A 212 -1.11 37.36 0.20
C GLY A 212 0.28 36.70 0.13
N THR A 213 0.54 35.77 -0.78
CA THR A 213 1.93 35.32 -1.02
C THR A 213 2.70 36.40 -1.76
N LYS A 214 3.58 37.12 -1.06
CA LYS A 214 4.52 38.05 -1.69
C LYS A 214 5.56 37.22 -2.44
N SER A 215 5.68 37.44 -3.75
CA SER A 215 6.80 36.87 -4.49
C SER A 215 8.09 37.51 -3.99
N LEU A 216 9.11 36.70 -3.66
CA LEU A 216 10.44 37.22 -3.39
C LEU A 216 10.91 37.99 -4.62
N ASN A 217 11.44 39.20 -4.41
CA ASN A 217 11.91 40.10 -5.46
C ASN A 217 13.31 39.68 -5.94
N ILE A 218 13.41 38.43 -6.39
CA ILE A 218 14.62 37.77 -6.87
C ILE A 218 14.39 37.39 -8.34
N SER A 219 15.43 37.52 -9.16
CA SER A 219 15.40 37.09 -10.57
C SER A 219 14.97 35.63 -10.70
N ASN A 220 14.20 35.33 -11.75
CA ASN A 220 13.73 33.98 -12.06
C ASN A 220 14.88 32.98 -12.22
N HIS A 221 16.06 33.43 -12.64
CA HIS A 221 17.25 32.59 -12.75
C HIS A 221 17.63 31.97 -11.40
N TYR A 222 17.77 32.76 -10.33
CA TYR A 222 18.11 32.25 -9.00
C TYR A 222 16.99 31.42 -8.37
N LYS A 223 15.72 31.76 -8.64
CA LYS A 223 14.57 30.94 -8.22
C LYS A 223 14.64 29.54 -8.83
N ASN A 224 15.01 29.44 -10.11
CA ASN A 224 15.17 28.16 -10.79
C ASN A 224 16.41 27.40 -10.32
N ILE A 225 17.53 28.08 -10.03
CA ILE A 225 18.70 27.45 -9.40
C ILE A 225 18.32 26.81 -8.06
N TYR A 226 17.58 27.53 -7.21
CA TYR A 226 17.12 26.98 -5.92
C TYR A 226 16.19 25.77 -6.11
N ARG A 227 15.28 25.80 -7.10
CA ARG A 227 14.42 24.65 -7.41
C ARG A 227 15.22 23.43 -7.89
N ILE A 228 16.25 23.66 -8.71
CA ILE A 228 17.13 22.60 -9.22
C ILE A 228 18.00 22.06 -8.08
N SER A 229 18.49 22.89 -7.17
CA SER A 229 19.34 22.45 -6.07
C SER A 229 18.63 21.47 -5.14
N LEU A 230 17.30 21.53 -5.00
CA LEU A 230 16.49 20.56 -4.27
C LEU A 230 16.58 19.13 -4.85
N PHE A 231 16.94 18.97 -6.12
CA PHE A 231 17.21 17.67 -6.74
C PHE A 231 18.70 17.30 -6.69
N VAL A 232 19.59 18.31 -6.73
CA VAL A 232 21.05 18.09 -6.65
C VAL A 232 21.47 17.62 -5.26
N TRP A 233 20.90 18.18 -4.19
CA TRP A 233 21.28 17.82 -2.81
C TRP A 233 21.07 16.33 -2.49
N PRO A 234 19.90 15.71 -2.78
CA PRO A 234 19.74 14.27 -2.58
C PRO A 234 20.73 13.42 -3.38
N ILE A 235 21.05 13.81 -4.61
CA ILE A 235 22.02 13.10 -5.46
C ILE A 235 23.42 13.20 -4.83
N PHE A 236 23.81 14.40 -4.38
CA PHE A 236 25.06 14.61 -3.67
C PHE A 236 25.14 13.76 -2.40
N PHE A 237 24.08 13.77 -1.57
CA PHE A 237 24.03 12.95 -0.35
C PHE A 237 24.08 11.46 -0.67
N TYR A 238 23.46 11.01 -1.75
CA TYR A 238 23.56 9.64 -2.22
C TYR A 238 24.99 9.27 -2.62
N PHE A 239 25.74 10.16 -3.30
CA PHE A 239 27.13 9.89 -3.67
C PHE A 239 28.11 9.81 -2.50
N ILE A 240 27.82 10.50 -1.39
CA ILE A 240 28.65 10.42 -0.17
C ILE A 240 28.12 9.37 0.82
N TYR A 241 26.96 8.77 0.55
CA TYR A 241 26.40 7.71 1.37
C TYR A 241 27.05 6.39 0.98
N ASP A 242 27.93 5.89 1.85
CA ASP A 242 28.52 4.57 1.66
C ASP A 242 27.43 3.50 1.71
N TYR A 243 27.38 2.66 0.68
CA TYR A 243 26.44 1.55 0.65
C TYR A 243 26.68 0.63 1.86
N PRO A 244 25.63 0.24 2.59
CA PRO A 244 25.78 -0.47 3.87
C PRO A 244 26.41 -1.86 3.74
N ASN A 245 26.38 -2.46 2.55
CA ASN A 245 26.95 -3.78 2.30
C ASN A 245 28.43 -3.69 1.91
N LYS A 246 29.32 -3.68 2.91
CA LYS A 246 30.77 -3.67 2.69
C LYS A 246 31.31 -5.03 2.25
N HIS A 247 30.60 -6.12 2.56
CA HIS A 247 31.03 -7.48 2.28
C HIS A 247 29.91 -8.31 1.61
N PRO A 248 29.48 -7.97 0.38
CA PRO A 248 28.36 -8.64 -0.29
C PRO A 248 28.58 -10.14 -0.50
N GLN A 249 29.84 -10.57 -0.61
CA GLN A 249 30.24 -11.98 -0.68
C GLN A 249 29.95 -12.79 0.60
N LEU A 250 29.74 -12.11 1.73
CA LEU A 250 29.38 -12.72 3.00
C LEU A 250 27.88 -12.66 3.28
N THR A 251 27.10 -11.93 2.47
CA THR A 251 25.65 -11.82 2.70
C THR A 251 24.97 -13.16 2.43
N GLY A 252 24.32 -13.74 3.44
CA GLY A 252 23.66 -15.02 3.30
C GLY A 252 23.19 -15.64 4.61
N LYS A 253 22.49 -16.76 4.43
CA LYS A 253 22.09 -17.66 5.50
C LYS A 253 23.01 -18.88 5.46
N TYR A 254 23.76 -19.09 6.53
CA TYR A 254 24.72 -20.18 6.64
C TYR A 254 24.25 -21.22 7.65
N GLN A 255 24.27 -22.48 7.25
CA GLN A 255 24.06 -23.59 8.17
C GLN A 255 25.34 -23.91 8.92
N VAL A 256 25.24 -24.00 10.25
CA VAL A 256 26.38 -24.33 11.11
C VAL A 256 26.64 -25.83 11.08
N GLN A 257 27.87 -26.19 10.73
CA GLN A 257 28.38 -27.55 10.70
C GLN A 257 29.63 -27.66 11.57
N ASN A 258 29.89 -28.85 12.10
CA ASN A 258 31.09 -29.16 12.89
C ASN A 258 31.37 -28.15 14.03
N LEU A 259 30.32 -27.67 14.72
CA LEU A 259 30.47 -26.79 15.87
C LEU A 259 31.31 -27.48 16.95
N LYS A 260 32.34 -26.80 17.43
CA LYS A 260 33.15 -27.20 18.57
C LYS A 260 33.20 -26.06 19.58
N ILE A 261 32.90 -26.37 20.83
CA ILE A 261 33.11 -25.48 21.98
C ILE A 261 34.20 -26.12 22.85
N ASP A 262 35.30 -25.42 23.07
CA ASP A 262 36.46 -25.93 23.83
C ASP A 262 36.94 -27.30 23.32
N ASN A 263 37.03 -27.41 21.99
CA ASN A 263 37.36 -28.63 21.23
C ASN A 263 36.36 -29.78 21.34
N ILE A 264 35.25 -29.63 22.06
CA ILE A 264 34.19 -30.63 22.17
C ILE A 264 33.20 -30.42 21.02
N ALA A 265 33.05 -31.43 20.16
CA ALA A 265 32.10 -31.37 19.05
C ALA A 265 30.65 -31.43 19.56
N LEU A 266 29.86 -30.45 19.14
CA LEU A 266 28.44 -30.31 19.45
C LEU A 266 27.61 -30.39 18.17
N LYS A 267 26.49 -31.11 18.25
CA LYS A 267 25.52 -31.22 17.16
C LYS A 267 24.12 -31.17 17.74
N ALA A 268 23.27 -30.32 17.18
CA ALA A 268 21.86 -30.27 17.53
C ALA A 268 21.22 -31.65 17.28
N LYS A 269 20.56 -32.19 18.31
CA LYS A 269 19.81 -33.45 18.26
C LYS A 269 18.31 -33.19 18.07
N SER A 270 17.84 -32.03 18.49
CA SER A 270 16.43 -31.60 18.44
C SER A 270 16.31 -30.11 18.08
N PRO A 271 15.20 -29.68 17.44
CA PRO A 271 14.88 -28.27 17.22
C PRO A 271 14.67 -27.44 18.50
N LYS A 272 14.76 -28.04 19.69
CA LYS A 272 14.65 -27.33 20.99
C LYS A 272 15.99 -27.22 21.73
N ASP A 273 17.09 -27.70 21.14
CA ASP A 273 18.39 -27.65 21.80
C ASP A 273 18.98 -26.23 21.78
N SER A 274 19.76 -25.86 22.79
CA SER A 274 20.45 -24.57 22.85
C SER A 274 21.73 -24.52 22.02
N ILE A 275 21.76 -25.24 20.89
CA ILE A 275 22.94 -25.37 20.03
C ILE A 275 22.79 -24.40 18.85
N LEU A 276 23.88 -23.69 18.54
CA LEU A 276 23.94 -22.78 17.41
C LEU A 276 23.75 -23.56 16.10
N THR A 277 22.76 -23.20 15.31
CA THR A 277 22.40 -23.94 14.09
C THR A 277 22.49 -23.11 12.82
N THR A 278 22.31 -21.80 12.92
CA THR A 278 22.30 -20.93 11.76
C THR A 278 22.97 -19.61 12.08
N VAL A 279 23.80 -19.15 11.14
CA VAL A 279 24.41 -17.83 11.18
C VAL A 279 23.89 -17.04 9.97
N TYR A 280 23.34 -15.87 10.22
CA TYR A 280 22.97 -14.91 9.19
C TYR A 280 24.03 -13.82 9.16
N MET A 281 24.51 -13.48 7.97
CA MET A 281 25.29 -12.27 7.74
C MET A 281 24.51 -11.44 6.73
N ASP A 282 24.18 -10.20 7.07
CA ASP A 282 23.26 -9.37 6.32
C ASP A 282 23.86 -7.99 6.01
N LEU A 283 23.06 -7.10 5.41
CA LEU A 283 23.37 -5.69 5.20
C LEU A 283 23.79 -5.00 6.51
N ASP A 284 24.56 -3.91 6.40
CA ASP A 284 25.09 -3.13 7.54
C ASP A 284 26.06 -3.92 8.45
N ASP A 285 26.75 -4.90 7.88
CA ASP A 285 27.60 -5.83 8.61
C ASP A 285 26.85 -6.47 9.80
N GLU A 286 25.55 -6.69 9.66
CA GLU A 286 24.73 -7.35 10.67
C GLU A 286 25.04 -8.84 10.67
N ILE A 287 25.16 -9.42 11.87
CA ILE A 287 25.30 -10.85 12.06
C ILE A 287 24.33 -11.33 13.12
N ALA A 288 23.66 -12.45 12.84
CA ALA A 288 22.78 -13.10 13.80
C ALA A 288 23.09 -14.57 13.95
N PHE A 289 23.15 -15.02 15.21
CA PHE A 289 23.36 -16.40 15.60
C PHE A 289 22.04 -16.96 16.12
N ASP A 290 21.44 -17.90 15.40
CA ASP A 290 20.18 -18.53 15.76
C ASP A 290 20.41 -19.92 16.37
N PHE A 291 19.81 -20.14 17.55
CA PHE A 291 19.91 -21.37 18.32
C PHE A 291 18.62 -22.18 18.15
N ASN A 292 18.49 -22.85 17.00
CA ASN A 292 17.31 -23.60 16.51
C ASN A 292 16.01 -22.79 16.32
N ASP A 293 15.70 -21.81 17.16
CA ASP A 293 14.46 -21.02 17.17
C ASP A 293 14.78 -19.52 17.15
N TRP A 294 14.04 -18.77 16.35
CA TRP A 294 14.24 -17.33 16.13
C TRP A 294 14.12 -16.48 17.40
N ARG A 295 13.48 -17.01 18.46
CA ARG A 295 13.39 -16.35 19.77
C ARG A 295 14.69 -16.41 20.55
N TYR A 296 15.54 -17.40 20.26
CA TYR A 296 16.85 -17.59 20.86
C TYR A 296 17.91 -17.23 19.83
N ARG A 297 18.18 -15.93 19.72
CA ARG A 297 19.18 -15.40 18.79
C ARG A 297 20.09 -14.38 19.43
N TYR A 298 21.34 -14.34 19.00
CA TYR A 298 22.24 -13.22 19.24
C TYR A 298 22.27 -12.36 18.00
N ILE A 299 22.21 -11.05 18.15
CA ILE A 299 22.22 -10.09 17.05
C ILE A 299 23.31 -9.09 17.34
N GLY A 300 24.18 -8.85 16.37
CA GLY A 300 25.31 -7.95 16.51
C GLY A 300 25.78 -7.37 15.18
N THR A 301 26.85 -6.61 15.26
CA THR A 301 27.55 -6.06 14.10
C THR A 301 28.95 -6.68 14.08
N TYR A 302 29.37 -7.19 12.92
CA TYR A 302 30.72 -7.70 12.74
C TYR A 302 31.63 -6.63 12.14
N PHE A 303 32.91 -6.72 12.48
CA PHE A 303 33.98 -5.87 11.95
C PHE A 303 35.05 -6.80 11.41
N LEU A 304 35.15 -6.86 10.08
CA LEU A 304 36.11 -7.73 9.38
C LEU A 304 37.32 -6.92 8.92
N ASN A 305 38.50 -7.44 9.20
CA ASN A 305 39.74 -6.97 8.59
C ASN A 305 40.23 -8.00 7.57
N GLU A 306 40.02 -7.71 6.29
CA GLU A 306 40.34 -8.62 5.19
C GLU A 306 41.85 -8.88 5.02
N LYS A 307 42.73 -8.07 5.62
CA LYS A 307 44.19 -8.27 5.49
C LYS A 307 44.72 -9.46 6.31
N ASN A 308 44.04 -9.80 7.40
CA ASN A 308 44.47 -10.84 8.33
C ASN A 308 43.35 -11.81 8.73
N ASP A 309 42.23 -11.76 8.00
CA ASP A 309 40.99 -12.49 8.24
C ASP A 309 40.41 -12.31 9.65
N SER A 310 40.82 -11.28 10.41
CA SER A 310 40.33 -11.09 11.77
C SER A 310 38.91 -10.54 11.75
N ILE A 311 38.05 -11.13 12.57
CA ILE A 311 36.65 -10.72 12.72
C ILE A 311 36.37 -10.46 14.20
N THR A 312 35.73 -9.34 14.48
CA THR A 312 35.20 -9.00 15.81
C THR A 312 33.70 -8.82 15.69
N ILE A 313 32.91 -9.45 16.56
CA ILE A 313 31.45 -9.27 16.60
C ILE A 313 31.09 -8.56 17.90
N ARG A 314 30.38 -7.45 17.77
CA ARG A 314 29.81 -6.72 18.90
C ARG A 314 28.32 -7.01 18.98
N TRP A 315 27.89 -7.61 20.09
CA TRP A 315 26.50 -7.99 20.28
C TRP A 315 25.65 -6.79 20.74
N ARG A 316 24.51 -6.61 20.08
CA ARG A 316 23.46 -5.66 20.44
C ARG A 316 22.35 -6.35 21.24
N TYR A 317 22.09 -7.62 20.95
CA TYR A 317 21.14 -8.45 21.67
C TYR A 317 21.72 -9.84 21.94
N PRO A 318 21.63 -10.36 23.18
CA PRO A 318 21.25 -9.67 24.41
C PRO A 318 22.32 -8.65 24.86
N SER A 319 21.92 -7.41 25.17
CA SER A 319 22.82 -6.25 25.32
C SER A 319 23.78 -6.27 26.53
N HIS A 320 23.60 -7.18 27.49
CA HIS A 320 24.34 -7.16 28.77
C HIS A 320 24.90 -8.53 29.23
N LYS A 321 24.86 -9.56 28.38
CA LYS A 321 25.22 -10.93 28.80
C LYS A 321 26.41 -11.55 28.05
N LEU A 322 26.89 -10.90 26.99
CA LEU A 322 27.86 -11.52 26.08
C LEU A 322 29.07 -10.64 25.88
N ASP A 323 30.24 -11.25 25.98
CA ASP A 323 31.48 -10.66 25.51
C ASP A 323 31.50 -10.61 23.98
N ASN A 324 32.26 -9.66 23.42
CA ASN A 324 32.46 -9.60 21.98
C ASN A 324 33.15 -10.88 21.49
N PHE A 325 32.66 -11.45 20.40
CA PHE A 325 33.39 -12.53 19.71
C PHE A 325 34.64 -11.93 19.07
N LYS A 326 35.80 -12.57 19.27
CA LYS A 326 37.06 -12.19 18.61
C LYS A 326 37.69 -13.41 17.99
N GLY A 327 37.95 -13.38 16.69
CA GLY A 327 38.44 -14.56 15.98
C GLY A 327 38.91 -14.27 14.56
N LYS A 328 38.90 -15.33 13.75
CA LYS A 328 39.18 -15.30 12.32
C LYS A 328 38.01 -15.88 11.53
N LEU A 329 37.76 -15.31 10.36
CA LEU A 329 36.82 -15.82 9.36
C LEU A 329 37.61 -16.26 8.13
N ILE A 330 37.93 -17.55 8.04
CA ILE A 330 38.78 -18.11 6.98
C ILE A 330 37.90 -18.65 5.85
N ARG A 331 38.20 -18.28 4.61
CA ARG A 331 37.50 -18.79 3.42
C ARG A 331 38.22 -20.02 2.88
N SER A 332 37.53 -21.17 2.76
CA SER A 332 38.12 -22.39 2.21
C SER A 332 37.09 -23.18 1.39
N ASN A 333 37.38 -23.42 0.10
CA ASN A 333 36.60 -24.30 -0.79
C ASN A 333 35.06 -24.14 -0.64
N ASN A 334 34.56 -22.91 -0.81
CA ASN A 334 33.14 -22.57 -0.71
C ASN A 334 32.51 -22.71 0.68
N ARG A 335 33.33 -22.78 1.73
CA ARG A 335 32.92 -22.75 3.14
C ARG A 335 33.59 -21.59 3.86
N LEU A 336 32.91 -21.05 4.88
CA LEU A 336 33.51 -20.10 5.80
C LEU A 336 33.79 -20.81 7.12
N ILE A 337 35.00 -20.68 7.64
CA ILE A 337 35.38 -21.22 8.94
C ILE A 337 35.47 -20.05 9.90
N LEU A 338 34.56 -20.02 10.87
CA LEU A 338 34.56 -19.03 11.95
C LEU A 338 35.21 -19.66 13.18
N ASN A 339 36.36 -19.13 13.59
CA ASN A 339 37.13 -19.64 14.73
C ASN A 339 37.53 -18.48 15.65
N GLY A 340 37.12 -18.50 16.91
CA GLY A 340 37.41 -17.41 17.84
C GLY A 340 37.05 -17.71 19.27
N LYS A 341 37.02 -16.66 20.09
CA LYS A 341 36.67 -16.74 21.51
C LYS A 341 35.49 -15.85 21.83
N MET A 342 34.63 -16.32 22.73
CA MET A 342 33.49 -15.58 23.29
C MET A 342 33.18 -16.14 24.68
N ASN A 343 32.91 -15.28 25.67
CA ASN A 343 32.61 -15.67 27.05
C ASN A 343 33.62 -16.63 27.71
N GLY A 344 34.92 -16.50 27.38
CA GLY A 344 35.97 -17.39 27.87
C GLY A 344 36.08 -18.74 27.13
N GLU A 345 35.10 -19.08 26.30
CA GLU A 345 35.06 -20.32 25.51
C GLU A 345 35.68 -20.13 24.12
N THR A 346 36.25 -21.20 23.57
CA THR A 346 36.74 -21.26 22.19
C THR A 346 35.67 -21.86 21.29
N LEU A 347 35.28 -21.12 20.26
CA LEU A 347 34.23 -21.47 19.30
C LEU A 347 34.86 -21.72 17.93
N GLN A 348 34.66 -22.91 17.37
CA GLN A 348 35.03 -23.24 16.01
C GLN A 348 33.82 -23.80 15.27
N MET A 349 33.51 -23.26 14.10
CA MET A 349 32.39 -23.72 13.28
C MET A 349 32.65 -23.57 11.79
N GLU A 350 32.06 -24.47 11.01
CA GLU A 350 31.97 -24.38 9.55
C GLU A 350 30.60 -23.81 9.16
N LEU A 351 30.59 -22.84 8.27
CA LEU A 351 29.42 -22.16 7.74
C LEU A 351 29.28 -22.55 6.26
N LYS A 352 28.16 -23.19 5.92
CA LYS A 352 27.86 -23.68 4.57
C LYS A 352 26.59 -23.05 4.01
#